data_AF-A0A7W0SIC5-F1
#
_entry.id   AF-A0A7W0SIC5-F1
#
_cell.length_a   1.000
_cell.length_b   1.000
_cell.length_c   1.000
_cell.angle_alpha   90.00
_cell.angle_beta   90.00
_cell.angle_gamma   90.00
#
_symmetry.space_group_name_H-M   'P 1'
#
loop_
_entity.id
_entity.type
_entity.pdbx_description
1 polymer ?
#
loop_
_entity_poly.entity_id
_entity_poly.type
_entity_poly.pdbx_seq_one_letter_code
_entity_poly.pdbx_strand_id
1 'polypeptide(L)'
;PYDAGAPIERTGEPAPLDLYERYLQQRRLAVPVAAAAWGLMLLFGLAGVLALAFRRRMPPRTLAIAGALAGSLPWLALGLLLVGHLPSLTYATVVLSLLAVMVAGVAFTRWVQLRRGIFLALAACGAVILVVLGIEAALGWPAAVTPLAGGGQLDGGRFFGMPNVEIGIVLGSAMFLAHRIRVGSGFLLLVACAFVCGSPWTGSNFGAAITLFAAAGMWLGIRRRRPWWIVALITGAITAIGTAVVALMHRYLSDRSTHVTAFLEETDGVMGAVERQLERLGVGFDLIADNPLALIPVVGTLALLVVVLRPPTAIAHSFDGHDAWRDAVLVILLGAIVAYLAEDTGAAAIGFAFGFALSGLIEVSLDTARRMMTR
;
A
#
# COMPACT_ATOMS: atom_id res chain seq x y z
N PRO A 1 -22.49 -22.24 4.12
CA PRO A 1 -22.15 -22.80 5.46
C PRO A 1 -20.84 -23.59 5.43
N TYR A 2 -19.79 -23.08 6.08
CA TYR A 2 -18.76 -23.98 6.59
C TYR A 2 -19.47 -24.96 7.52
N ASP A 3 -19.42 -26.25 7.21
CA ASP A 3 -19.76 -27.26 8.20
C ASP A 3 -18.71 -27.10 9.30
N ALA A 4 -19.07 -26.38 10.36
CA ALA A 4 -18.35 -26.41 11.63
C ALA A 4 -18.49 -27.84 12.16
N GLY A 5 -17.67 -28.75 11.61
CA GLY A 5 -17.91 -30.19 11.66
C GLY A 5 -17.41 -30.98 10.45
N ALA A 6 -16.91 -30.34 9.38
CA ALA A 6 -16.24 -31.06 8.30
C ALA A 6 -15.08 -31.88 8.91
N PRO A 7 -15.10 -33.22 8.77
CA PRO A 7 -14.08 -34.06 9.37
C PRO A 7 -12.73 -33.61 8.85
N ILE A 8 -11.74 -33.49 9.75
CA ILE A 8 -10.34 -33.37 9.33
C ILE A 8 -10.03 -34.63 8.53
N GLU A 9 -10.03 -34.52 7.21
CA GLU A 9 -9.65 -35.63 6.34
C GLU A 9 -8.16 -35.89 6.58
N ARG A 10 -7.87 -37.05 7.16
CA ARG A 10 -6.50 -37.56 7.17
C ARG A 10 -6.16 -37.91 5.74
N THR A 11 -5.55 -36.98 5.02
CA THR A 11 -4.93 -37.27 3.75
C THR A 11 -3.72 -38.18 4.00
N GLY A 12 -3.44 -39.08 3.06
CA GLY A 12 -2.19 -39.87 3.07
C GLY A 12 -0.97 -39.05 2.66
N GLU A 13 -1.14 -37.73 2.48
CA GLU A 13 -0.08 -36.83 2.10
C GLU A 13 0.87 -36.61 3.29
N PRO A 14 2.19 -36.52 3.04
CA PRO A 14 3.14 -36.23 4.10
C PRO A 14 2.79 -34.90 4.77
N ALA A 15 2.95 -34.84 6.09
CA ALA A 15 2.75 -33.60 6.83
C ALA A 15 3.60 -32.48 6.22
N PRO A 16 3.07 -31.25 6.07
CA PRO A 16 3.76 -30.14 5.40
C PRO A 16 4.85 -29.53 6.29
N LEU A 17 5.84 -30.35 6.67
CA LEU A 17 6.95 -29.97 7.55
C LEU A 17 7.75 -28.80 6.97
N ASP A 18 7.94 -28.76 5.65
CA ASP A 18 8.64 -27.67 4.96
C ASP A 18 7.95 -26.32 5.17
N LEU A 19 6.60 -26.29 5.15
CA LEU A 19 5.83 -25.06 5.39
C LEU A 19 5.96 -24.60 6.85
N TYR A 20 5.91 -25.55 7.78
CA TYR A 20 6.08 -25.26 9.20
C TYR A 20 7.49 -24.73 9.51
N GLU A 21 8.54 -25.35 8.95
CA GLU A 21 9.91 -24.87 9.09
C GLU A 21 10.09 -23.47 8.51
N ARG A 22 9.55 -23.23 7.30
CA ARG A 22 9.58 -21.91 6.66
C ARG A 22 8.87 -20.86 7.51
N TYR A 23 7.73 -21.21 8.11
CA TYR A 23 7.02 -20.33 9.02
C TYR A 23 7.81 -20.02 10.29
N LEU A 24 8.50 -21.01 10.89
CA LEU A 24 9.38 -20.75 12.03
C LEU A 24 10.53 -19.80 11.65
N GLN A 25 11.07 -19.89 10.43
CA GLN A 25 12.05 -18.94 9.93
C GLN A 25 11.45 -17.53 9.76
N GLN A 26 10.27 -17.43 9.15
CA GLN A 26 9.54 -16.17 8.98
C GLN A 26 9.29 -15.51 10.34
N ARG A 27 8.76 -16.24 11.32
CA ARG A 27 8.41 -15.71 12.64
C ARG A 27 9.62 -15.15 13.41
N ARG A 28 10.80 -15.74 13.23
CA ARG A 28 12.07 -15.22 13.79
C ARG A 28 12.49 -13.88 13.18
N LEU A 29 12.10 -13.61 11.94
CA LEU A 29 12.53 -12.44 11.18
C LEU A 29 11.47 -11.36 11.04
N ALA A 30 10.18 -11.71 11.07
CA ALA A 30 9.08 -10.81 10.75
C ALA A 30 9.09 -9.56 11.63
N VAL A 31 9.17 -9.71 12.95
CA VAL A 31 9.22 -8.58 13.89
C VAL A 31 10.46 -7.70 13.70
N PRO A 32 11.70 -8.22 13.74
CA PRO A 32 12.88 -7.37 13.58
C PRO A 32 12.98 -6.73 12.19
N VAL A 33 12.57 -7.43 11.12
CA VAL A 33 12.57 -6.87 9.77
C VAL A 33 11.49 -5.81 9.61
N ALA A 34 10.29 -6.03 10.13
CA ALA A 34 9.25 -4.99 10.15
C ALA A 34 9.70 -3.76 10.95
N ALA A 35 10.24 -3.96 12.15
CA ALA A 35 10.78 -2.86 12.97
C ALA A 35 11.89 -2.08 12.25
N ALA A 36 12.80 -2.78 11.57
CA ALA A 36 13.83 -2.16 10.75
C ALA A 36 13.23 -1.38 9.57
N ALA A 37 12.23 -1.95 8.87
CA ALA A 37 11.57 -1.28 7.75
C ALA A 37 10.85 0.00 8.19
N TRP A 38 10.08 -0.05 9.29
CA TRP A 38 9.44 1.13 9.88
C TRP A 38 10.48 2.15 10.35
N GLY A 39 11.57 1.69 10.96
CA GLY A 39 12.70 2.52 11.37
C GLY A 39 13.36 3.23 10.19
N LEU A 40 13.64 2.52 9.09
CA LEU A 40 14.18 3.10 7.86
C LEU A 40 13.22 4.13 7.27
N MET A 41 11.92 3.84 7.24
CA MET A 41 10.92 4.79 6.77
C MET A 41 10.91 6.08 7.59
N LEU A 42 10.95 5.98 8.92
CA LEU A 42 11.05 7.13 9.81
C LEU A 42 12.37 7.90 9.58
N LEU A 43 13.51 7.20 9.54
CA LEU A 43 14.83 7.80 9.37
C LEU A 43 14.95 8.51 8.02
N PHE A 44 14.52 7.87 6.93
CA PHE A 44 14.59 8.44 5.59
C PHE A 44 13.61 9.60 5.42
N GLY A 45 12.41 9.48 5.99
CA GLY A 45 11.45 10.57 6.08
C GLY A 45 12.03 11.78 6.82
N LEU A 46 12.57 11.57 8.02
CA LEU A 46 13.16 12.63 8.84
C LEU A 46 14.37 13.26 8.15
N ALA A 47 15.26 12.46 7.57
CA ALA A 47 16.40 12.96 6.81
C ALA A 47 15.95 13.84 5.64
N GLY A 48 14.90 13.44 4.93
CA GLY A 48 14.29 14.23 3.86
C GLY A 48 13.68 15.54 4.34
N VAL A 49 12.93 15.52 5.44
CA VAL A 49 12.33 16.72 6.04
C VAL A 49 13.42 17.69 6.52
N LEU A 50 14.46 17.19 7.21
CA LEU A 50 15.59 18.01 7.66
C LEU A 50 16.35 18.60 6.46
N ALA A 51 16.60 17.80 5.43
CA ALA A 51 17.23 18.26 4.19
C ALA A 51 16.41 19.38 3.52
N LEU A 52 15.08 19.28 3.51
CA LEU A 52 14.19 20.33 3.00
C LEU A 52 14.18 21.59 3.89
N ALA A 53 14.17 21.42 5.21
CA ALA A 53 14.20 22.51 6.18
C ALA A 53 15.50 23.34 6.04
N PHE A 54 16.64 22.66 5.88
CA PHE A 54 17.96 23.27 5.74
C PHE A 54 18.43 23.39 4.28
N ARG A 55 17.52 23.30 3.30
CA ARG A 55 17.85 23.22 1.86
C ARG A 55 18.81 24.30 1.34
N ARG A 56 18.75 25.52 1.91
CA ARG A 56 19.64 26.64 1.53
C ARG A 56 21.08 26.48 1.99
N ARG A 57 21.32 25.65 3.01
CA ARG A 57 22.64 25.40 3.62
C ARG A 57 23.24 24.05 3.20
N MET A 58 22.44 23.19 2.56
CA MET A 58 22.85 21.84 2.21
C MET A 58 23.43 21.80 0.79
N PRO A 59 24.51 21.05 0.53
CA PRO A 59 25.04 20.90 -0.81
C PRO A 59 24.07 20.07 -1.68
N PRO A 60 24.05 20.27 -3.01
CA PRO A 60 23.14 19.56 -3.91
C PRO A 60 23.24 18.03 -3.84
N ARG A 61 24.43 17.50 -3.50
CA ARG A 61 24.65 16.07 -3.30
C ARG A 61 23.89 15.53 -2.09
N THR A 62 23.87 16.25 -0.97
CA THR A 62 23.13 15.83 0.23
C THR A 62 21.64 15.82 -0.02
N LEU A 63 21.11 16.83 -0.73
CA LEU A 63 19.70 16.85 -1.16
C LEU A 63 19.37 15.66 -2.09
N ALA A 64 20.30 15.29 -2.99
CA ALA A 64 20.14 14.14 -3.88
C ALA A 64 20.10 12.82 -3.10
N ILE A 65 21.00 12.64 -2.13
CA ILE A 65 21.08 11.45 -1.28
C ILE A 65 19.82 11.34 -0.43
N ALA A 66 19.41 12.42 0.25
CA ALA A 66 18.17 12.42 1.03
C ALA A 66 16.94 12.10 0.18
N GLY A 67 16.87 12.63 -1.05
CA GLY A 67 15.83 12.27 -2.00
C GLY A 67 15.89 10.80 -2.42
N ALA A 68 17.08 10.20 -2.55
CA ALA A 68 17.25 8.80 -2.93
C ALA A 68 16.87 7.85 -1.80
N LEU A 69 17.18 8.21 -0.57
CA LEU A 69 16.73 7.50 0.62
C LEU A 69 15.20 7.53 0.70
N ALA A 70 14.57 8.70 0.58
CA ALA A 70 13.10 8.79 0.58
C ALA A 70 12.47 8.02 -0.60
N GLY A 71 13.02 8.17 -1.81
CA GLY A 71 12.61 7.45 -3.03
C GLY A 71 12.82 5.94 -3.00
N SER A 72 13.53 5.41 -1.99
CA SER A 72 13.74 3.97 -1.82
C SER A 72 12.58 3.25 -1.14
N LEU A 73 11.66 3.97 -0.49
CA LEU A 73 10.59 3.37 0.31
C LEU A 73 9.60 2.51 -0.50
N PRO A 74 9.15 2.92 -1.72
CA PRO A 74 8.36 2.04 -2.58
C PRO A 74 9.08 0.72 -2.92
N TRP A 75 10.40 0.79 -3.12
CA TRP A 75 11.23 -0.38 -3.43
C TRP A 75 11.47 -1.26 -2.21
N LEU A 76 11.58 -0.68 -1.01
CA LEU A 76 11.60 -1.44 0.24
C LEU A 76 10.30 -2.23 0.42
N ALA A 77 9.14 -1.60 0.16
CA ALA A 77 7.84 -2.26 0.24
C ALA A 77 7.75 -3.45 -0.74
N LEU A 78 8.19 -3.24 -1.99
CA LEU A 78 8.29 -4.33 -2.97
C LEU A 78 9.26 -5.43 -2.51
N GLY A 79 10.42 -5.06 -1.96
CA GLY A 79 11.42 -6.00 -1.48
C GLY A 79 10.89 -6.89 -0.35
N LEU A 80 10.12 -6.33 0.59
CA LEU A 80 9.51 -7.07 1.69
C LEU A 80 8.52 -8.13 1.23
N LEU A 81 7.82 -7.89 0.12
CA LEU A 81 7.04 -8.89 -0.57
C LEU A 81 7.94 -9.94 -1.23
N LEU A 82 8.86 -9.51 -2.10
CA LEU A 82 9.68 -10.42 -2.92
C LEU A 82 10.60 -11.34 -2.10
N VAL A 83 10.93 -10.99 -0.87
CA VAL A 83 11.65 -11.89 0.05
C VAL A 83 10.87 -13.20 0.30
N GLY A 84 9.54 -13.18 0.16
CA GLY A 84 8.70 -14.37 0.19
C GLY A 84 9.06 -15.43 -0.86
N HIS A 85 9.81 -15.09 -1.90
CA HIS A 85 10.33 -16.03 -2.91
C HIS A 85 11.67 -16.68 -2.55
N LEU A 86 12.34 -16.22 -1.48
CA LEU A 86 13.64 -16.77 -1.15
C LEU A 86 13.52 -18.25 -0.76
N PRO A 87 14.50 -19.09 -1.13
CA PRO A 87 14.50 -20.50 -0.74
C PRO A 87 14.69 -20.67 0.77
N SER A 88 15.40 -19.74 1.42
CA SER A 88 15.65 -19.74 2.86
C SER A 88 15.56 -18.33 3.44
N LEU A 89 14.86 -18.18 4.57
CA LEU A 89 14.70 -16.91 5.28
C LEU A 89 15.75 -16.83 6.40
N THR A 90 16.92 -16.29 6.07
CA THR A 90 17.99 -15.97 7.03
C THR A 90 18.25 -14.47 7.05
N TYR A 91 18.82 -13.91 8.11
CA TYR A 91 19.16 -12.48 8.16
C TYR A 91 20.01 -12.04 6.97
N ALA A 92 21.02 -12.84 6.60
CA ALA A 92 21.91 -12.52 5.49
C ALA A 92 21.17 -12.48 4.16
N THR A 93 20.40 -13.53 3.85
CA THR A 93 19.66 -13.60 2.58
C THR A 93 18.61 -12.50 2.48
N VAL A 94 17.85 -12.27 3.54
CA VAL A 94 16.81 -11.23 3.59
C VAL A 94 17.42 -9.82 3.43
N VAL A 95 18.43 -9.47 4.23
CA VAL A 95 19.03 -8.13 4.18
C VAL A 95 19.68 -7.86 2.83
N LEU A 96 20.40 -8.84 2.27
CA LEU A 96 21.01 -8.68 0.95
C LEU A 96 19.96 -8.52 -0.16
N SER A 97 18.87 -9.29 -0.12
CA SER A 97 17.77 -9.16 -1.07
C SER A 97 17.06 -7.81 -0.96
N LEU A 98 16.78 -7.33 0.25
CA LEU A 98 16.17 -6.01 0.45
C LEU A 98 17.07 -4.90 -0.07
N LEU A 99 18.36 -4.94 0.25
CA LEU A 99 19.34 -3.96 -0.25
C LEU A 99 19.45 -4.01 -1.78
N ALA A 100 19.47 -5.21 -2.38
CA ALA A 100 19.53 -5.36 -3.82
C ALA A 100 18.32 -4.74 -4.51
N VAL A 101 17.10 -5.01 -4.02
CA VAL A 101 15.86 -4.43 -4.57
C VAL A 101 15.85 -2.91 -4.40
N MET A 102 16.22 -2.40 -3.23
CA MET A 102 16.28 -0.95 -2.97
C MET A 102 17.32 -0.25 -3.87
N VAL A 103 18.53 -0.79 -3.98
CA VAL A 103 19.61 -0.20 -4.78
C VAL A 103 19.25 -0.23 -6.26
N ALA A 104 18.78 -1.37 -6.78
CA ALA A 104 18.37 -1.50 -8.17
C ALA A 104 17.19 -0.58 -8.51
N GLY A 105 16.20 -0.53 -7.62
CA GLY A 105 15.03 0.34 -7.75
C GLY A 105 15.40 1.82 -7.76
N VAL A 106 16.23 2.27 -6.81
CA VAL A 106 16.72 3.65 -6.77
C VAL A 106 17.56 3.97 -8.01
N ALA A 107 18.45 3.07 -8.44
CA ALA A 107 19.23 3.26 -9.66
C ALA A 107 18.34 3.42 -10.90
N PHE A 108 17.30 2.59 -11.03
CA PHE A 108 16.30 2.68 -12.08
C PHE A 108 15.54 4.01 -12.04
N THR A 109 14.97 4.38 -10.89
CA THR A 109 14.23 5.65 -10.73
C THR A 109 15.12 6.84 -11.07
N ARG A 110 16.38 6.86 -10.60
CA ARG A 110 17.35 7.92 -10.90
C ARG A 110 17.70 7.98 -12.39
N TRP A 111 17.90 6.83 -13.03
CA TRP A 111 18.14 6.76 -14.46
C TRP A 111 16.97 7.36 -15.28
N VAL A 112 15.72 7.01 -14.94
CA VAL A 112 14.54 7.59 -15.59
C VAL A 112 14.45 9.09 -15.31
N GLN A 113 14.67 9.51 -14.06
CA GLN A 113 14.60 10.93 -13.67
C GLN A 113 15.59 11.79 -14.42
N LEU A 114 16.85 11.35 -14.54
CA LEU A 114 17.89 12.09 -15.26
C LEU A 114 17.55 12.29 -16.74
N ARG A 115 16.84 11.32 -17.35
CA ARG A 115 16.48 11.38 -18.78
C ARG A 115 15.15 12.05 -19.06
N ARG A 116 14.18 11.94 -18.15
CA ARG A 116 12.76 12.24 -18.43
C ARG A 116 12.06 13.05 -17.33
N GLY A 117 12.76 13.35 -16.24
CA GLY A 117 12.24 14.12 -15.11
C GLY A 117 11.59 13.26 -14.01
N ILE A 118 11.44 13.85 -12.83
CA ILE A 118 11.04 13.15 -11.60
C ILE A 118 9.64 12.54 -11.68
N PHE A 119 8.67 13.23 -12.29
CA PHE A 119 7.31 12.72 -12.38
C PHE A 119 7.19 11.47 -13.26
N LEU A 120 7.97 11.36 -14.34
CA LEU A 120 8.00 10.12 -15.12
C LEU A 120 8.75 9.00 -14.36
N ALA A 121 9.77 9.34 -13.58
CA ALA A 121 10.48 8.37 -12.76
C ALA A 121 9.56 7.74 -11.69
N LEU A 122 8.74 8.54 -11.02
CA LEU A 122 7.73 8.04 -10.08
C LEU A 122 6.70 7.16 -10.79
N ALA A 123 6.19 7.57 -11.95
CA ALA A 123 5.26 6.74 -12.72
C ALA A 123 5.87 5.43 -13.21
N ALA A 124 7.15 5.44 -13.62
CA ALA A 124 7.87 4.23 -13.99
C ALA A 124 8.06 3.30 -12.78
N CYS A 125 8.38 3.84 -11.60
CA CYS A 125 8.45 3.10 -10.35
C CYS A 125 7.09 2.43 -10.04
N GLY A 126 5.99 3.19 -10.05
CA GLY A 126 4.66 2.65 -9.83
C GLY A 126 4.26 1.59 -10.88
N ALA A 127 4.61 1.78 -12.15
CA ALA A 127 4.34 0.81 -13.20
C ALA A 127 5.09 -0.51 -12.99
N VAL A 128 6.39 -0.46 -12.65
CA VAL A 128 7.19 -1.66 -12.36
C VAL A 128 6.60 -2.43 -11.18
N ILE A 129 6.26 -1.73 -10.09
CA ILE A 129 5.67 -2.35 -8.91
C ILE A 129 4.33 -3.01 -9.25
N LEU A 130 3.44 -2.33 -10.00
CA LEU A 130 2.17 -2.91 -10.44
C LEU A 130 2.35 -4.13 -11.35
N VAL A 131 3.36 -4.14 -12.23
CA VAL A 131 3.64 -5.30 -13.07
C VAL A 131 4.05 -6.49 -12.20
N VAL A 132 4.93 -6.28 -11.22
CA VAL A 132 5.34 -7.35 -10.29
C VAL A 132 4.15 -7.86 -9.48
N LEU A 133 3.32 -6.98 -8.93
CA LEU A 133 2.10 -7.37 -8.21
C LEU A 133 1.09 -8.08 -9.11
N GLY A 134 0.98 -7.71 -10.38
CA GLY A 134 0.16 -8.40 -11.36
C GLY A 134 0.66 -9.82 -11.66
N ILE A 135 1.97 -10.02 -11.70
CA ILE A 135 2.59 -11.35 -11.83
C ILE A 135 2.31 -12.17 -10.56
N GLU A 136 2.52 -11.61 -9.36
CA GLU A 136 2.17 -12.29 -8.10
C GLU A 136 0.71 -12.70 -8.07
N ALA A 137 -0.21 -11.80 -8.42
CA ALA A 137 -1.63 -12.08 -8.46
C ALA A 137 -1.99 -13.20 -9.45
N ALA A 138 -1.34 -13.22 -10.63
CA ALA A 138 -1.54 -14.27 -11.63
C ALA A 138 -1.00 -15.64 -11.18
N LEU A 139 0.02 -15.64 -10.32
CA LEU A 139 0.60 -16.86 -9.74
C LEU A 139 -0.06 -17.27 -8.42
N GLY A 140 -1.07 -16.54 -7.94
CA GLY A 140 -1.78 -16.85 -6.70
C GLY A 140 -1.06 -16.39 -5.43
N TRP A 141 -0.27 -15.32 -5.51
CA TRP A 141 0.49 -14.71 -4.40
C TRP A 141 1.46 -15.64 -3.66
N PRO A 142 2.34 -16.38 -4.37
CA PRO A 142 3.30 -17.26 -3.73
C PRO A 142 4.22 -16.54 -2.72
N ALA A 143 4.60 -15.28 -2.99
CA ALA A 143 5.42 -14.51 -2.05
C ALA A 143 4.67 -14.13 -0.76
N ALA A 144 3.35 -14.03 -0.81
CA ALA A 144 2.51 -13.65 0.33
C ALA A 144 2.24 -14.81 1.30
N VAL A 145 2.75 -16.03 1.02
CA VAL A 145 2.61 -17.19 1.91
C VAL A 145 3.40 -16.99 3.20
N THR A 146 4.63 -16.47 3.08
CA THR A 146 5.50 -16.15 4.22
C THR A 146 6.04 -14.72 4.10
N PRO A 147 5.17 -13.70 4.21
CA PRO A 147 5.58 -12.33 4.01
C PRO A 147 6.36 -11.84 5.23
N LEU A 148 7.32 -10.93 5.01
CA LEU A 148 8.02 -10.24 6.10
C LEU A 148 7.34 -8.93 6.52
N ALA A 149 6.24 -8.58 5.86
CA ALA A 149 5.37 -7.49 6.24
C ALA A 149 3.93 -8.04 6.39
N GLY A 150 3.30 -7.80 7.55
CA GLY A 150 1.99 -8.36 7.88
C GLY A 150 2.04 -9.76 8.52
N GLY A 151 0.88 -10.37 8.71
CA GLY A 151 0.74 -11.72 9.28
C GLY A 151 0.91 -12.82 8.22
N GLY A 152 1.49 -13.97 8.60
CA GLY A 152 1.62 -15.13 7.72
C GLY A 152 0.33 -15.98 7.68
N GLN A 153 0.28 -16.97 6.78
CA GLN A 153 -0.87 -17.86 6.65
C GLN A 153 -1.17 -18.65 7.93
N LEU A 154 -0.14 -19.11 8.63
CA LEU A 154 -0.27 -19.90 9.86
C LEU A 154 -0.60 -19.07 11.11
N ASP A 155 -0.51 -17.73 11.02
CA ASP A 155 -0.97 -16.83 12.09
C ASP A 155 -2.47 -16.49 11.95
N GLY A 156 -3.17 -17.10 10.98
CA GLY A 156 -4.55 -16.74 10.64
C GLY A 156 -4.67 -15.38 9.96
N GLY A 157 -3.55 -14.74 9.60
CA GLY A 157 -3.53 -13.41 8.98
C GLY A 157 -4.21 -13.39 7.61
N ARG A 158 -4.10 -14.49 6.84
CA ARG A 158 -4.93 -14.88 5.67
C ARG A 158 -4.40 -16.17 5.05
N PHE A 159 -5.30 -17.10 4.70
CA PHE A 159 -4.93 -18.39 4.07
C PHE A 159 -4.83 -18.34 2.54
N PHE A 160 -5.34 -17.27 1.91
CA PHE A 160 -5.39 -17.10 0.46
C PHE A 160 -5.47 -15.62 0.09
N GLY A 161 -4.81 -15.23 -1.00
CA GLY A 161 -4.93 -13.89 -1.60
C GLY A 161 -3.96 -12.85 -1.08
N MET A 162 -4.25 -11.59 -1.38
CA MET A 162 -3.41 -10.41 -1.16
C MET A 162 -3.47 -9.95 0.31
N PRO A 163 -2.33 -9.84 1.02
CA PRO A 163 -2.24 -9.30 2.37
C PRO A 163 -2.73 -7.83 2.49
N ASN A 164 -3.24 -7.47 3.67
CA ASN A 164 -3.71 -6.11 3.96
C ASN A 164 -2.62 -5.04 3.88
N VAL A 165 -1.41 -5.40 4.26
CA VAL A 165 -0.28 -4.47 4.20
C VAL A 165 -0.03 -3.99 2.76
N GLU A 166 -0.32 -4.83 1.75
CA GLU A 166 -0.04 -4.53 0.35
C GLU A 166 -1.04 -3.57 -0.29
N ILE A 167 -2.16 -3.27 0.37
CA ILE A 167 -3.17 -2.30 -0.11
C ILE A 167 -2.50 -0.97 -0.41
N GLY A 168 -1.62 -0.52 0.50
CA GLY A 168 -0.87 0.71 0.31
C GLY A 168 0.13 0.66 -0.84
N ILE A 169 0.70 -0.52 -1.14
CA ILE A 169 1.61 -0.71 -2.28
C ILE A 169 0.85 -0.57 -3.60
N VAL A 170 -0.31 -1.25 -3.74
CA VAL A 170 -1.14 -1.14 -4.94
C VAL A 170 -1.67 0.28 -5.12
N LEU A 171 -2.23 0.88 -4.06
CA LEU A 171 -2.77 2.24 -4.09
C LEU A 171 -1.69 3.26 -4.48
N GLY A 172 -0.54 3.22 -3.79
CA GLY A 172 0.57 4.13 -4.05
C GLY A 172 1.12 3.99 -5.47
N SER A 173 1.33 2.77 -5.93
CA SER A 173 1.87 2.47 -7.27
C SER A 173 0.89 2.85 -8.38
N ALA A 174 -0.39 2.55 -8.21
CA ALA A 174 -1.44 2.96 -9.13
C ALA A 174 -1.55 4.48 -9.21
N MET A 175 -1.43 5.20 -8.09
CA MET A 175 -1.47 6.66 -8.12
C MET A 175 -0.21 7.30 -8.71
N PHE A 176 0.96 6.70 -8.47
CA PHE A 176 2.21 7.07 -9.14
C PHE A 176 2.09 6.92 -10.65
N LEU A 177 1.39 5.92 -11.18
CA LEU A 177 1.14 5.83 -12.62
C LEU A 177 0.02 6.76 -13.09
N ALA A 178 -1.10 6.80 -12.35
CA ALA A 178 -2.32 7.52 -12.72
C ALA A 178 -2.09 9.02 -12.94
N HIS A 179 -1.19 9.65 -12.17
CA HIS A 179 -0.91 11.09 -12.31
C HIS A 179 -0.28 11.49 -13.65
N ARG A 180 0.26 10.53 -14.42
CA ARG A 180 0.87 10.77 -15.74
C ARG A 180 -0.01 10.40 -16.91
N ILE A 181 -1.15 9.76 -16.68
CA ILE A 181 -2.07 9.33 -17.72
C ILE A 181 -3.37 10.15 -17.68
N ARG A 182 -4.22 9.96 -18.69
CA ARG A 182 -5.52 10.65 -18.75
C ARG A 182 -6.37 10.27 -17.55
N VAL A 183 -7.19 11.20 -17.06
CA VAL A 183 -8.05 11.01 -15.88
C VAL A 183 -8.89 9.74 -15.97
N GLY A 184 -9.53 9.51 -17.13
CA GLY A 184 -10.31 8.30 -17.38
C GLY A 184 -9.49 7.01 -17.32
N SER A 185 -8.27 7.03 -17.87
CA SER A 185 -7.35 5.88 -17.80
C SER A 185 -6.85 5.62 -16.38
N GLY A 186 -6.57 6.67 -15.60
CA GLY A 186 -6.23 6.53 -14.17
C GLY A 186 -7.39 5.98 -13.34
N PHE A 187 -8.62 6.41 -13.64
CA PHE A 187 -9.83 5.84 -13.04
C PHE A 187 -9.97 4.35 -13.37
N LEU A 188 -9.86 3.98 -14.66
CA LEU A 188 -9.94 2.59 -15.09
C LEU A 188 -8.81 1.72 -14.51
N LEU A 189 -7.61 2.27 -14.36
CA LEU A 189 -6.50 1.59 -13.70
C LEU A 189 -6.84 1.25 -12.26
N LEU A 190 -7.35 2.21 -11.47
CA LEU A 190 -7.73 1.98 -10.08
C LEU A 190 -8.89 0.98 -9.96
N VAL A 191 -9.87 1.05 -10.86
CA VAL A 191 -10.96 0.05 -10.96
C VAL A 191 -10.42 -1.34 -11.27
N ALA A 192 -9.49 -1.45 -12.23
CA ALA A 192 -8.86 -2.73 -12.57
C ALA A 192 -8.07 -3.29 -11.38
N CYS A 193 -7.28 -2.45 -10.70
CA CYS A 193 -6.60 -2.82 -9.46
C CYS A 193 -7.60 -3.28 -8.39
N ALA A 194 -8.72 -2.58 -8.20
CA ALA A 194 -9.76 -2.96 -7.24
C ALA A 194 -10.33 -4.35 -7.53
N PHE A 195 -10.61 -4.66 -8.80
CA PHE A 195 -11.06 -5.99 -9.20
C PHE A 195 -9.98 -7.05 -8.99
N VAL A 196 -8.72 -6.79 -9.37
CA VAL A 196 -7.62 -7.73 -9.13
C VAL A 196 -7.42 -7.99 -7.64
N CYS A 197 -7.51 -6.98 -6.79
CA CYS A 197 -7.38 -7.16 -5.34
C CYS A 197 -8.61 -7.86 -4.74
N GLY A 198 -9.82 -7.57 -5.22
CA GLY A 198 -11.06 -8.09 -4.65
C GLY A 198 -11.51 -9.45 -5.16
N SER A 199 -11.10 -9.86 -6.37
CA SER A 199 -11.65 -11.07 -7.01
C SER A 199 -11.34 -12.34 -6.20
N PRO A 200 -12.24 -13.35 -6.23
CA PRO A 200 -12.04 -14.60 -5.49
C PRO A 200 -10.85 -15.43 -5.96
N TRP A 201 -10.30 -15.20 -7.16
CA TRP A 201 -9.19 -16.00 -7.70
C TRP A 201 -7.82 -15.37 -7.53
N THR A 202 -7.77 -14.05 -7.42
CA THR A 202 -6.50 -13.31 -7.37
C THR A 202 -6.24 -12.84 -5.96
N GLY A 203 -6.83 -11.73 -5.52
CA GLY A 203 -6.49 -11.12 -4.24
C GLY A 203 -7.41 -11.52 -3.09
N SER A 204 -8.68 -11.85 -3.35
CA SER A 204 -9.71 -12.10 -2.33
C SER A 204 -9.68 -11.11 -1.15
N ASN A 205 -9.29 -9.86 -1.39
CA ASN A 205 -9.09 -8.85 -0.38
C ASN A 205 -10.19 -7.77 -0.53
N PHE A 206 -11.22 -7.90 0.30
CA PHE A 206 -12.43 -7.08 0.17
C PHE A 206 -12.20 -5.61 0.57
N GLY A 207 -11.47 -5.34 1.66
CA GLY A 207 -11.19 -3.95 2.04
C GLY A 207 -10.17 -3.28 1.11
N ALA A 208 -9.26 -4.03 0.47
CA ALA A 208 -8.47 -3.53 -0.66
C ALA A 208 -9.36 -3.06 -1.82
N ALA A 209 -10.37 -3.87 -2.19
CA ALA A 209 -11.31 -3.52 -3.26
C ALA A 209 -12.11 -2.26 -2.90
N ILE A 210 -12.66 -2.18 -1.68
CA ILE A 210 -13.36 -0.99 -1.16
C ILE A 210 -12.44 0.23 -1.26
N THR A 211 -11.21 0.10 -0.78
CA THR A 211 -10.20 1.18 -0.79
C THR A 211 -9.91 1.67 -2.20
N LEU A 212 -9.68 0.76 -3.14
CA LEU A 212 -9.29 1.11 -4.51
C LEU A 212 -10.47 1.65 -5.32
N PHE A 213 -11.70 1.16 -5.10
CA PHE A 213 -12.89 1.78 -5.68
C PHE A 213 -13.14 3.18 -5.11
N ALA A 214 -12.94 3.38 -3.80
CA ALA A 214 -13.02 4.70 -3.19
C ALA A 214 -11.96 5.63 -3.79
N ALA A 215 -10.71 5.17 -3.90
CA ALA A 215 -9.64 5.91 -4.55
C ALA A 215 -9.97 6.26 -6.02
N ALA A 216 -10.58 5.34 -6.77
CA ALA A 216 -11.03 5.58 -8.14
C ALA A 216 -12.06 6.72 -8.22
N GLY A 217 -13.06 6.71 -7.33
CA GLY A 217 -14.07 7.77 -7.26
C GLY A 217 -13.51 9.11 -6.81
N MET A 218 -12.63 9.11 -5.81
CA MET A 218 -11.92 10.32 -5.36
C MET A 218 -11.06 10.90 -6.48
N TRP A 219 -10.27 10.07 -7.16
CA TRP A 219 -9.46 10.48 -8.31
C TRP A 219 -10.32 11.13 -9.41
N LEU A 220 -11.43 10.49 -9.80
CA LEU A 220 -12.32 11.01 -10.82
C LEU A 220 -12.95 12.36 -10.42
N GLY A 221 -13.44 12.46 -9.19
CA GLY A 221 -14.09 13.65 -8.66
C GLY A 221 -13.13 14.83 -8.50
N ILE A 222 -11.99 14.60 -7.84
CA ILE A 222 -10.95 15.62 -7.56
C ILE A 222 -10.34 16.13 -8.87
N ARG A 223 -9.96 15.24 -9.80
CA ARG A 223 -9.36 15.65 -11.09
C ARG A 223 -10.31 16.43 -11.98
N ARG A 224 -11.62 16.22 -11.84
CA ARG A 224 -12.67 17.01 -12.52
C ARG A 224 -13.07 18.28 -11.77
N ARG A 225 -12.32 18.64 -10.71
CA ARG A 225 -12.54 19.84 -9.89
C ARG A 225 -13.97 19.99 -9.39
N ARG A 226 -14.61 18.87 -9.05
CA ARG A 226 -15.96 18.86 -8.51
C ARG A 226 -15.96 19.35 -7.06
N PRO A 227 -17.03 20.00 -6.58
CA PRO A 227 -17.18 20.31 -5.16
C PRO A 227 -17.16 19.03 -4.33
N TRP A 228 -16.69 19.12 -3.08
CA TRP A 228 -16.40 17.96 -2.22
C TRP A 228 -17.61 17.02 -2.05
N TRP A 229 -18.83 17.55 -2.00
CA TRP A 229 -20.04 16.74 -1.85
C TRP A 229 -20.31 15.87 -3.10
N ILE A 230 -19.98 16.36 -4.30
CA ILE A 230 -20.03 15.55 -5.53
C ILE A 230 -18.91 14.50 -5.52
N VAL A 231 -17.72 14.85 -5.04
CA VAL A 231 -16.62 13.88 -4.89
C VAL A 231 -17.05 12.75 -3.96
N ALA A 232 -17.66 13.07 -2.83
CA ALA A 232 -18.19 12.09 -1.88
C ALA A 232 -19.27 11.21 -2.52
N LEU A 233 -20.23 11.80 -3.26
CA LEU A 233 -21.28 11.04 -3.95
C LEU A 233 -20.72 10.10 -5.02
N ILE A 234 -19.80 10.58 -5.86
CA ILE A 234 -19.13 9.76 -6.89
C ILE A 234 -18.34 8.62 -6.23
N THR A 235 -17.60 8.93 -5.16
CA THR A 235 -16.81 7.96 -4.38
C THR A 235 -17.71 6.89 -3.78
N GLY A 236 -18.79 7.29 -3.10
CA GLY A 236 -19.77 6.37 -2.52
C GLY A 236 -20.42 5.48 -3.59
N ALA A 237 -20.85 6.06 -4.71
CA ALA A 237 -21.47 5.30 -5.80
C ALA A 237 -20.51 4.27 -6.41
N ILE A 238 -19.28 4.65 -6.75
CA ILE A 238 -18.29 3.74 -7.33
C ILE A 238 -17.90 2.64 -6.33
N THR A 239 -17.72 3.00 -5.06
CA THR A 239 -17.39 2.05 -4.00
C THR A 239 -18.52 1.05 -3.81
N ALA A 240 -19.75 1.50 -3.68
CA ALA A 240 -20.92 0.64 -3.49
C ALA A 240 -21.12 -0.31 -4.68
N ILE A 241 -21.10 0.21 -5.91
CA ILE A 241 -21.28 -0.59 -7.12
C ILE A 241 -20.13 -1.59 -7.28
N GLY A 242 -18.88 -1.15 -7.18
CA GLY A 242 -17.71 -2.02 -7.36
C GLY A 242 -17.66 -3.12 -6.30
N THR A 243 -17.93 -2.77 -5.04
CA THR A 243 -17.98 -3.72 -3.92
C THR A 243 -19.12 -4.72 -4.07
N ALA A 244 -20.30 -4.27 -4.54
CA ALA A 244 -21.42 -5.16 -4.85
C ALA A 244 -21.05 -6.14 -5.96
N VAL A 245 -20.37 -5.69 -7.02
CA VAL A 245 -19.89 -6.60 -8.08
C VAL A 245 -18.90 -7.62 -7.52
N VAL A 246 -17.93 -7.21 -6.70
CA VAL A 246 -16.99 -8.14 -6.06
C VAL A 246 -17.72 -9.15 -5.17
N ALA A 247 -18.68 -8.69 -4.35
CA ALA A 247 -19.52 -9.58 -3.54
C ALA A 247 -20.29 -10.60 -4.39
N LEU A 248 -20.86 -10.16 -5.53
CA LEU A 248 -21.52 -11.05 -6.48
C LEU A 248 -20.54 -12.05 -7.11
N MET A 249 -19.31 -11.65 -7.42
CA MET A 249 -18.28 -12.57 -7.91
C MET A 249 -17.97 -13.65 -6.87
N HIS A 250 -17.80 -13.28 -5.60
CA HIS A 250 -17.61 -14.25 -4.52
C HIS A 250 -18.81 -15.19 -4.37
N ARG A 251 -20.04 -14.66 -4.45
CA ARG A 251 -21.26 -15.45 -4.29
C ARG A 251 -21.53 -16.42 -5.43
N TYR A 252 -21.29 -16.01 -6.68
CA TYR A 252 -21.76 -16.73 -7.87
C TYR A 252 -20.66 -17.35 -8.70
N LEU A 253 -19.41 -16.91 -8.54
CA LEU A 253 -18.28 -17.37 -9.34
C LEU A 253 -17.25 -18.16 -8.52
N SER A 254 -17.52 -18.41 -7.24
CA SER A 254 -16.70 -19.28 -6.41
C SER A 254 -17.51 -20.51 -5.96
N ASP A 255 -16.91 -21.69 -6.11
CA ASP A 255 -17.54 -22.97 -5.75
C ASP A 255 -17.51 -23.23 -4.24
N ARG A 256 -16.90 -22.34 -3.44
CA ARG A 256 -16.68 -22.49 -1.99
C ARG A 256 -17.06 -21.21 -1.27
N SER A 257 -17.61 -21.33 -0.05
CA SER A 257 -17.86 -20.17 0.80
C SER A 257 -16.56 -19.44 1.14
N THR A 258 -16.43 -18.20 0.69
CA THR A 258 -15.30 -17.33 1.04
C THR A 258 -15.58 -16.61 2.36
N HIS A 259 -14.54 -16.05 2.99
CA HIS A 259 -14.72 -15.20 4.17
C HIS A 259 -15.63 -13.98 3.86
N VAL A 260 -15.68 -13.54 2.60
CA VAL A 260 -16.60 -12.49 2.13
C VAL A 260 -18.04 -12.98 2.15
N THR A 261 -18.32 -14.19 1.67
CA THR A 261 -19.69 -14.75 1.74
C THR A 261 -20.13 -14.97 3.18
N ALA A 262 -19.24 -15.46 4.06
CA ALA A 262 -19.54 -15.61 5.49
C ALA A 262 -19.82 -14.25 6.15
N PHE A 263 -18.99 -13.24 5.86
CA PHE A 263 -19.23 -11.87 6.33
C PHE A 263 -20.58 -11.32 5.87
N LEU A 264 -20.97 -11.57 4.62
CA LEU A 264 -22.26 -11.13 4.08
C LEU A 264 -23.45 -11.86 4.72
N GLU A 265 -23.30 -13.15 5.01
CA GLU A 265 -24.32 -13.98 5.65
C GLU A 265 -24.55 -13.59 7.12
N GLU A 266 -23.49 -13.19 7.83
CA GLU A 266 -23.62 -12.79 9.24
C GLU A 266 -24.16 -11.36 9.40
N THR A 267 -24.08 -10.49 8.37
CA THR A 267 -24.46 -9.06 8.50
C THR A 267 -25.97 -8.87 8.53
N ASP A 268 -26.57 -8.92 9.72
CA ASP A 268 -27.98 -8.59 9.93
C ASP A 268 -28.24 -7.07 9.90
N GLY A 269 -28.19 -6.51 8.69
CA GLY A 269 -28.57 -5.13 8.41
C GLY A 269 -27.52 -4.07 8.75
N VAL A 270 -27.94 -2.80 8.67
CA VAL A 270 -27.06 -1.62 8.82
C VAL A 270 -26.45 -1.53 10.21
N MET A 271 -27.21 -1.90 11.24
CA MET A 271 -26.73 -1.82 12.63
C MET A 271 -25.62 -2.85 12.90
N GLY A 272 -25.79 -4.10 12.45
CA GLY A 272 -24.73 -5.12 12.55
C GLY A 272 -23.46 -4.75 11.77
N ALA A 273 -23.60 -4.05 10.63
CA ALA A 273 -22.45 -3.52 9.90
C ALA A 273 -21.70 -2.43 10.70
N VAL A 274 -22.42 -1.57 11.43
CA VAL A 274 -21.83 -0.53 12.29
C VAL A 274 -21.14 -1.16 13.50
N GLU A 275 -21.78 -2.11 14.17
CA GLU A 275 -21.19 -2.82 15.33
C GLU A 275 -19.88 -3.50 14.95
N ARG A 276 -19.85 -4.26 13.85
CA ARG A 276 -18.59 -4.85 13.36
C ARG A 276 -17.54 -3.83 12.99
N GLN A 277 -17.95 -2.69 12.42
CA GLN A 277 -17.00 -1.63 12.11
C GLN A 277 -16.37 -1.07 13.39
N LEU A 278 -17.14 -0.94 14.47
CA LEU A 278 -16.64 -0.53 15.77
C LEU A 278 -15.73 -1.59 16.40
N GLU A 279 -16.08 -2.87 16.30
CA GLU A 279 -15.23 -3.99 16.76
C GLU A 279 -13.87 -3.99 16.03
N ARG A 280 -13.88 -3.83 14.71
CA ARG A 280 -12.66 -3.73 13.89
C ARG A 280 -11.81 -2.52 14.27
N LEU A 281 -12.43 -1.38 14.54
CA LEU A 281 -11.71 -0.22 15.05
C LEU A 281 -11.07 -0.51 16.41
N GLY A 282 -11.75 -1.26 17.29
CA GLY A 282 -11.21 -1.78 18.54
C GLY A 282 -9.94 -2.59 18.34
N VAL A 283 -9.95 -3.56 17.42
CA VAL A 283 -8.76 -4.36 17.05
C VAL A 283 -7.61 -3.47 16.57
N GLY A 284 -7.91 -2.43 15.79
CA GLY A 284 -6.92 -1.44 15.37
C GLY A 284 -6.28 -0.68 16.54
N PHE A 285 -7.07 -0.31 17.56
CA PHE A 285 -6.57 0.33 18.77
C PHE A 285 -5.72 -0.60 19.62
N ASP A 286 -6.13 -1.85 19.79
CA ASP A 286 -5.36 -2.87 20.51
C ASP A 286 -4.01 -3.10 19.85
N LEU A 287 -3.98 -3.17 18.51
CA LEU A 287 -2.74 -3.29 17.74
C LEU A 287 -1.79 -2.10 17.96
N ILE A 288 -2.33 -0.88 18.08
CA ILE A 288 -1.52 0.31 18.41
C ILE A 288 -1.02 0.26 19.86
N ALA A 289 -1.84 -0.25 20.80
CA ALA A 289 -1.45 -0.40 22.19
C ALA A 289 -0.32 -1.42 22.36
N ASP A 290 -0.41 -2.55 21.65
CA ASP A 290 0.59 -3.62 21.66
C ASP A 290 1.84 -3.26 20.85
N ASN A 291 1.69 -2.44 19.81
CA ASN A 291 2.79 -1.96 18.98
C ASN A 291 2.70 -0.44 18.73
N PRO A 292 3.26 0.38 19.63
CA PRO A 292 3.23 1.85 19.50
C PRO A 292 3.84 2.39 18.21
N LEU A 293 4.72 1.64 17.53
CA LEU A 293 5.29 2.05 16.24
C LEU A 293 4.22 2.11 15.12
N ALA A 294 3.11 1.38 15.26
CA ALA A 294 1.98 1.46 14.34
C ALA A 294 1.30 2.84 14.35
N LEU A 295 1.53 3.66 15.39
CA LEU A 295 1.05 5.05 15.44
C LEU A 295 1.72 5.94 14.40
N ILE A 296 2.97 5.63 14.02
CA ILE A 296 3.76 6.43 13.07
C ILE A 296 3.02 6.63 11.74
N PRO A 297 2.61 5.57 11.00
CA PRO A 297 1.90 5.77 9.74
C PRO A 297 0.48 6.34 9.94
N VAL A 298 -0.19 6.08 11.07
CA VAL A 298 -1.52 6.65 11.36
C VAL A 298 -1.46 8.17 11.53
N VAL A 299 -0.67 8.64 12.50
CA VAL A 299 -0.50 10.09 12.76
C VAL A 299 0.24 10.75 11.59
N GLY A 300 1.23 10.07 11.03
CA GLY A 300 1.98 10.53 9.87
C GLY A 300 1.09 10.77 8.65
N THR A 301 0.11 9.91 8.38
CA THR A 301 -0.85 10.11 7.28
C THR A 301 -1.69 11.36 7.50
N LEU A 302 -2.20 11.58 8.72
CA LEU A 302 -2.95 12.79 9.06
C LEU A 302 -2.09 14.05 8.94
N ALA A 303 -0.85 14.00 9.41
CA ALA A 303 0.09 15.11 9.30
C ALA A 303 0.41 15.42 7.82
N LEU A 304 0.67 14.41 7.00
CA LEU A 304 0.89 14.58 5.56
C LEU A 304 -0.36 15.12 4.86
N LEU A 305 -1.56 14.70 5.27
CA LEU A 305 -2.80 15.24 4.71
C LEU A 305 -2.91 16.75 4.98
N VAL A 306 -2.63 17.20 6.20
CA VAL A 306 -2.56 18.63 6.53
C VAL A 306 -1.52 19.34 5.68
N VAL A 307 -0.34 18.74 5.49
CA VAL A 307 0.73 19.29 4.64
C VAL A 307 0.30 19.41 3.17
N VAL A 308 -0.41 18.43 2.60
CA VAL A 308 -0.88 18.52 1.20
C VAL A 308 -2.01 19.53 1.02
N LEU A 309 -2.88 19.68 2.04
CA LEU A 309 -3.96 20.65 2.03
C LEU A 309 -3.44 22.09 2.25
N ARG A 310 -2.40 22.25 3.08
CA ARG A 310 -1.78 23.53 3.43
C ARG A 310 -0.25 23.43 3.29
N PRO A 311 0.28 23.39 2.05
CA PRO A 311 1.69 23.13 1.82
C PRO A 311 2.56 24.26 2.40
N PRO A 312 3.54 23.94 3.25
CA PRO A 312 4.60 24.88 3.63
C PRO A 312 5.32 25.37 2.38
N THR A 313 5.91 26.56 2.42
CA THR A 313 6.63 27.15 1.26
C THR A 313 7.71 26.24 0.68
N ALA A 314 8.32 25.38 1.51
CA ALA A 314 9.31 24.39 1.07
C ALA A 314 8.74 23.30 0.14
N ILE A 315 7.44 23.00 0.25
CA ILE A 315 6.72 21.95 -0.47
C ILE A 315 5.77 22.54 -1.51
N ALA A 316 5.27 23.76 -1.31
CA ALA A 316 4.35 24.44 -2.24
C ALA A 316 4.90 24.46 -3.68
N HIS A 317 6.18 24.79 -3.84
CA HIS A 317 6.88 24.80 -5.13
C HIS A 317 6.87 23.44 -5.86
N SER A 318 6.73 22.33 -5.13
CA SER A 318 6.63 20.99 -5.70
C SER A 318 5.28 20.72 -6.37
N PHE A 319 4.26 21.53 -6.03
CA PHE A 319 2.92 21.45 -6.60
C PHE A 319 2.65 22.52 -7.65
N ASP A 320 3.46 23.57 -7.72
CA ASP A 320 3.31 24.66 -8.70
C ASP A 320 3.36 24.11 -10.13
N GLY A 321 2.26 24.26 -10.87
CA GLY A 321 2.12 23.74 -12.23
C GLY A 321 1.93 22.21 -12.32
N HIS A 322 1.77 21.52 -11.20
CA HIS A 322 1.70 20.05 -11.11
C HIS A 322 0.48 19.56 -10.33
N ASP A 323 -0.70 20.07 -10.66
CA ASP A 323 -1.96 19.71 -9.98
C ASP A 323 -2.23 18.21 -9.93
N ALA A 324 -1.96 17.48 -11.02
CA ALA A 324 -2.17 16.04 -11.07
C ALA A 324 -1.35 15.27 -10.01
N TRP A 325 -0.15 15.77 -9.70
CA TRP A 325 0.71 15.20 -8.68
C TRP A 325 0.14 15.46 -7.28
N ARG A 326 -0.27 16.70 -6.99
CA ARG A 326 -0.92 17.04 -5.72
C ARG A 326 -2.18 16.20 -5.49
N ASP A 327 -3.02 16.10 -6.53
CA ASP A 327 -4.25 15.30 -6.49
C ASP A 327 -3.94 13.82 -6.23
N ALA A 328 -2.88 13.28 -6.82
CA ALA A 328 -2.47 11.90 -6.60
C ALA A 328 -2.01 11.64 -5.16
N VAL A 329 -1.17 12.50 -4.59
CA VAL A 329 -0.76 12.37 -3.19
C VAL A 329 -1.96 12.50 -2.25
N LEU A 330 -2.89 13.42 -2.54
CA LEU A 330 -4.13 13.56 -1.78
C LEU A 330 -4.97 12.28 -1.82
N VAL A 331 -5.14 11.66 -2.99
CA VAL A 331 -5.87 10.39 -3.14
C VAL A 331 -5.15 9.23 -2.45
N ILE A 332 -3.82 9.17 -2.46
CA ILE A 332 -3.08 8.16 -1.68
C ILE A 332 -3.42 8.31 -0.19
N LEU A 333 -3.36 9.52 0.36
CA LEU A 333 -3.59 9.77 1.79
C LEU A 333 -5.04 9.51 2.20
N LEU A 334 -6.02 9.96 1.41
CA LEU A 334 -7.43 9.68 1.67
C LEU A 334 -7.76 8.19 1.49
N GLY A 335 -7.20 7.55 0.46
CA GLY A 335 -7.32 6.11 0.26
C GLY A 335 -6.69 5.32 1.41
N ALA A 336 -5.57 5.78 1.97
CA ALA A 336 -4.94 5.17 3.14
C ALA A 336 -5.87 5.24 4.38
N ILE A 337 -6.61 6.34 4.56
CA ILE A 337 -7.63 6.46 5.61
C ILE A 337 -8.78 5.49 5.34
N VAL A 338 -9.24 5.35 4.09
CA VAL A 338 -10.27 4.35 3.75
C VAL A 338 -9.76 2.94 4.04
N ALA A 339 -8.51 2.62 3.72
CA ALA A 339 -7.89 1.32 4.01
C ALA A 339 -7.86 1.03 5.51
N TYR A 340 -7.51 2.03 6.32
CA TYR A 340 -7.52 1.93 7.78
C TYR A 340 -8.93 1.60 8.31
N LEU A 341 -9.98 2.17 7.71
CA LEU A 341 -11.36 1.94 8.12
C LEU A 341 -11.91 0.62 7.59
N ALA A 342 -11.57 0.23 6.35
CA ALA A 342 -12.15 -0.93 5.70
C ALA A 342 -11.59 -2.27 6.22
N GLU A 343 -10.34 -2.25 6.71
CA GLU A 343 -9.64 -3.45 7.17
C GLU A 343 -9.65 -3.59 8.70
N ASP A 344 -9.70 -4.84 9.15
CA ASP A 344 -9.50 -5.26 10.54
C ASP A 344 -8.10 -4.93 11.06
N THR A 345 -7.08 -5.07 10.21
CA THR A 345 -5.69 -4.65 10.52
C THR A 345 -5.40 -3.25 9.98
N GLY A 346 -6.26 -2.27 10.27
CA GLY A 346 -6.23 -0.94 9.65
C GLY A 346 -4.86 -0.23 9.72
N ALA A 347 -4.15 -0.35 10.85
CA ALA A 347 -2.82 0.25 11.03
C ALA A 347 -1.72 -0.38 10.15
N ALA A 348 -1.88 -1.65 9.75
CA ALA A 348 -0.98 -2.29 8.78
C ALA A 348 -1.30 -1.82 7.35
N ALA A 349 -2.58 -1.69 7.01
CA ALA A 349 -3.05 -1.32 5.67
C ALA A 349 -2.64 0.12 5.27
N ILE A 350 -2.61 1.05 6.23
CA ILE A 350 -2.21 2.44 6.02
C ILE A 350 -0.70 2.61 5.81
N GLY A 351 0.10 1.66 6.29
CA GLY A 351 1.54 1.80 6.47
C GLY A 351 2.33 2.05 5.18
N PHE A 352 2.18 1.20 4.16
CA PHE A 352 2.87 1.45 2.88
C PHE A 352 2.27 2.61 2.09
N ALA A 353 0.97 2.89 2.21
CA ALA A 353 0.37 4.06 1.56
C ALA A 353 1.00 5.35 2.10
N PHE A 354 1.20 5.44 3.42
CA PHE A 354 1.97 6.50 4.06
C PHE A 354 3.39 6.59 3.49
N GLY A 355 4.10 5.46 3.41
CA GLY A 355 5.46 5.40 2.84
C GLY A 355 5.55 5.91 1.39
N PHE A 356 4.59 5.56 0.53
CA PHE A 356 4.51 6.05 -0.85
C PHE A 356 4.23 7.57 -0.91
N ALA A 357 3.27 8.06 -0.12
CA ALA A 357 2.95 9.48 -0.07
C ALA A 357 4.17 10.30 0.43
N LEU A 358 4.82 9.84 1.50
CA LEU A 358 6.01 10.44 2.08
C LEU A 358 7.17 10.45 1.07
N SER A 359 7.46 9.30 0.46
CA SER A 359 8.49 9.13 -0.57
C SER A 359 8.31 10.14 -1.69
N GLY A 360 7.13 10.15 -2.31
CA GLY A 360 6.84 11.04 -3.43
C GLY A 360 6.95 12.50 -3.04
N LEU A 361 6.36 12.90 -1.91
CA LEU A 361 6.34 14.29 -1.46
C LEU A 361 7.76 14.82 -1.23
N ILE A 362 8.57 14.07 -0.50
CA ILE A 362 9.94 14.47 -0.17
C ILE A 362 10.82 14.45 -1.42
N GLU A 363 10.75 13.38 -2.21
CA GLU A 363 11.63 13.24 -3.38
C GLU A 363 11.40 14.34 -4.42
N VAL A 364 10.14 14.63 -4.76
CA VAL A 364 9.80 15.74 -5.67
C VAL A 364 10.25 17.07 -5.07
N SER A 365 10.03 17.30 -3.77
CA SER A 365 10.41 18.56 -3.14
C SER A 365 11.92 18.79 -3.10
N LEU A 366 12.70 17.75 -2.86
CA LEU A 366 14.16 17.83 -2.88
C LEU A 366 14.69 18.02 -4.31
N ASP A 367 14.09 17.37 -5.32
CA ASP A 367 14.44 17.60 -6.73
C ASP A 367 14.14 19.04 -7.15
N THR A 368 12.96 19.57 -6.81
CA THR A 368 12.58 20.96 -7.07
C THR A 368 13.54 21.94 -6.41
N ALA A 369 13.82 21.75 -5.11
CA ALA A 369 14.76 22.60 -4.38
C ALA A 369 16.15 22.61 -5.02
N ARG A 370 16.67 21.45 -5.45
CA ARG A 370 17.96 21.35 -6.14
C ARG A 370 17.97 22.13 -7.45
N ARG A 371 16.92 22.00 -8.27
CA ARG A 371 16.83 22.71 -9.56
C ARG A 371 16.79 24.22 -9.39
N MET A 372 16.15 24.72 -8.33
CA MET A 372 16.12 26.15 -8.00
C MET A 372 17.48 26.70 -7.57
N MET A 373 18.39 25.86 -7.04
CA MET A 373 19.74 26.28 -6.66
C MET A 373 20.72 26.31 -7.83
N THR A 374 20.41 25.60 -8.93
CA THR A 374 21.26 25.51 -10.13
C THR A 374 20.89 26.50 -11.24
N ARG A 375 19.76 27.19 -11.10
CA ARG A 375 19.34 28.30 -11.95
C ARG A 375 19.73 29.60 -11.28
#